data_AF-A0A5S6QIV4-F1
#
_entry.id   AF-A0A5S6QIV4-F1
#
_cell.length_a   1.000
_cell.length_b   1.000
_cell.length_c   1.000
_cell.angle_alpha   90.00
_cell.angle_beta   90.00
_cell.angle_gamma   90.00
#
_symmetry.space_group_name_H-M   'P 1'
#
loop_
_entity.id
_entity.type
_entity.pdbx_description
1 polymer ?
#
loop_
_entity_poly.entity_id
_entity_poly.type
_entity_poly.pdbx_seq_one_letter_code
_entity_poly.pdbx_strand_id
1 'polypeptide(L)'
;MLSRVNAVLFILVWTSFQFSSICEAICGQPHFMPLLSLENVGYSRIANGIEARKHSHPWQAFITVNFGKKMQSCGGSLIDWYNNNATDLVLTAAHCLIEKIHVAKYSAVEEIKFYWRRHREKGKYVGAPIANASQLNVFLGVHHFYAFDENTQRLAVVGLAADYFNKYTWGKDIALLKLERKVVYNKFIQGICLPSPNEDLPIGGYPCFVTGWGYLDGKKTEAGELQQIEVDIFKRSMCMLYTDTKTMFCAGSKKTHIGTCPLVQVAAISTGHYEHYSRQNDIALLKLKREVPYDERITGVCIPSSYQDTPLREQLCYVTGWGRMNNGNAKATVLQQIEVRLFEGETCGPYVNLYTMFCAGSKTENIGICLGDSGGPLVCDDDIYHPAVFTKVSAYLPWLKQTALALQ
;
A
#
# COMPACT_ATOMS: atom_id res chain seq x y z
N MET A 1 -48.41 47.01 -56.76
CA MET A 1 -48.14 47.68 -55.47
C MET A 1 -48.57 46.71 -54.37
N LEU A 2 -47.65 46.40 -53.45
CA LEU A 2 -47.81 45.59 -52.21
C LEU A 2 -48.26 44.11 -52.35
N SER A 3 -47.77 43.13 -51.59
CA SER A 3 -46.52 42.92 -50.83
C SER A 3 -46.55 41.47 -50.33
N ARG A 4 -45.41 40.77 -50.44
CA ARG A 4 -44.83 39.66 -49.64
C ARG A 4 -45.72 39.10 -48.49
N VAL A 5 -45.79 37.79 -48.23
CA VAL A 5 -44.70 36.94 -47.70
C VAL A 5 -45.01 35.45 -47.93
N ASN A 6 -43.94 34.70 -48.26
CA ASN A 6 -43.85 33.28 -48.54
C ASN A 6 -44.30 32.36 -47.39
N ALA A 7 -45.08 31.32 -47.71
CA ALA A 7 -45.20 30.12 -46.88
C ALA A 7 -44.34 29.01 -47.50
N VAL A 8 -43.16 28.77 -46.92
CA VAL A 8 -42.27 27.66 -47.29
C VAL A 8 -42.68 26.43 -46.50
N LEU A 9 -42.89 25.34 -47.24
CA LEU A 9 -43.17 23.98 -46.79
C LEU A 9 -42.07 23.48 -45.83
N PHE A 10 -42.39 23.24 -44.55
CA PHE A 10 -41.50 22.53 -43.62
C PHE A 10 -41.75 21.02 -43.72
N ILE A 11 -40.87 20.32 -44.42
CA ILE A 11 -40.77 18.85 -44.37
C ILE A 11 -39.98 18.50 -43.10
N LEU A 12 -40.68 17.99 -42.09
CA LEU A 12 -40.07 17.43 -40.88
C LEU A 12 -39.45 16.07 -41.21
N VAL A 13 -38.17 16.06 -41.58
CA VAL A 13 -37.36 14.83 -41.58
C VAL A 13 -37.03 14.53 -40.11
N TRP A 14 -37.74 13.56 -39.54
CA TRP A 14 -37.34 12.88 -38.31
C TRP A 14 -36.06 12.09 -38.60
N THR A 15 -34.90 12.73 -38.48
CA THR A 15 -33.66 11.98 -38.29
C THR A 15 -33.69 11.47 -36.86
N SER A 16 -33.94 10.17 -36.72
CA SER A 16 -33.61 9.43 -35.51
C SER A 16 -32.11 9.58 -35.28
N PHE A 17 -31.70 10.59 -34.50
CA PHE A 17 -30.42 10.61 -33.83
C PHE A 17 -30.41 9.43 -32.86
N GLN A 18 -30.02 8.27 -33.35
CA GLN A 18 -29.49 7.24 -32.48
C GLN A 18 -28.23 7.85 -31.88
N PHE A 19 -28.33 8.32 -30.63
CA PHE A 19 -27.17 8.39 -29.76
C PHE A 19 -26.70 6.95 -29.58
N SER A 20 -25.90 6.45 -30.53
CA SER A 20 -24.94 5.41 -30.19
C SER A 20 -24.05 6.06 -29.14
N SER A 21 -24.30 5.76 -27.87
CA SER A 21 -23.36 6.07 -26.80
C SER A 21 -22.14 5.19 -27.05
N ILE A 22 -21.28 5.64 -27.97
CA ILE A 22 -19.94 5.11 -28.13
C ILE A 22 -19.25 5.60 -26.86
N CYS A 23 -19.16 4.76 -25.85
CA CYS A 23 -18.27 4.99 -24.72
C CYS A 23 -16.85 5.06 -25.29
N GLU A 24 -16.35 6.27 -25.57
CA GLU A 24 -14.92 6.47 -25.74
C GLU A 24 -14.26 6.05 -24.43
N ALA A 25 -13.44 5.00 -24.49
CA ALA A 25 -12.65 4.56 -23.35
C ALA A 25 -11.59 5.64 -23.08
N ILE A 26 -11.86 6.50 -22.10
CA ILE A 26 -10.88 7.45 -21.58
C ILE A 26 -9.90 6.63 -20.72
N CYS A 27 -8.59 6.74 -20.99
CA CYS A 27 -7.59 6.00 -20.23
C CYS A 27 -7.77 6.23 -18.73
N GLY A 28 -7.51 5.19 -17.92
CA GLY A 28 -7.62 5.30 -16.46
C GLY A 28 -9.04 5.51 -15.89
N GLN A 29 -10.09 5.55 -16.73
CA GLN A 29 -11.48 5.63 -16.29
C GLN A 29 -12.24 4.35 -16.63
N PRO A 30 -12.39 3.42 -15.66
CA PRO A 30 -13.02 2.14 -15.92
C PRO A 30 -14.54 2.29 -16.05
N HIS A 31 -15.15 1.48 -16.92
CA HIS A 31 -16.62 1.43 -17.05
C HIS A 31 -17.29 0.97 -15.75
N PHE A 32 -16.68 -0.02 -15.07
CA PHE A 32 -17.09 -0.47 -13.76
C PHE A 32 -16.21 0.20 -12.70
N MET A 33 -16.79 1.00 -11.81
CA MET A 33 -15.99 1.68 -10.79
C MET A 33 -15.47 0.71 -9.73
N PRO A 34 -14.22 0.87 -9.25
CA PRO A 34 -13.70 0.17 -8.09
C PRO A 34 -14.56 0.39 -6.85
N LEU A 35 -14.55 -0.58 -5.94
CA LEU A 35 -15.22 -0.44 -4.65
C LEU A 35 -14.42 0.52 -3.78
N LEU A 36 -15.05 1.59 -3.30
CA LEU A 36 -14.46 2.45 -2.28
C LEU A 36 -14.71 1.80 -0.92
N SER A 37 -13.76 1.89 0.00
CA SER A 37 -13.89 1.22 1.32
C SER A 37 -15.03 1.76 2.21
N LEU A 38 -15.78 2.76 1.74
CA LEU A 38 -16.97 3.30 2.43
C LEU A 38 -18.18 2.38 2.27
N GLU A 39 -18.13 1.43 1.32
CA GLU A 39 -19.15 0.39 1.19
C GLU A 39 -18.82 -0.76 2.15
N ASN A 40 -19.73 -1.06 3.08
CA ASN A 40 -19.66 -2.19 4.01
C ASN A 40 -19.59 -3.52 3.24
N VAL A 41 -18.41 -3.90 2.77
CA VAL A 41 -18.15 -5.17 2.10
C VAL A 41 -17.46 -6.08 3.11
N GLY A 42 -18.13 -7.18 3.44
CA GLY A 42 -17.64 -8.18 4.37
C GLY A 42 -16.24 -8.70 3.98
N TYR A 43 -15.44 -8.92 5.02
CA TYR A 43 -14.18 -9.66 5.12
C TYR A 43 -13.44 -10.03 3.81
N SER A 44 -12.21 -9.53 3.67
CA SER A 44 -11.20 -10.03 2.71
C SER A 44 -9.81 -9.47 3.09
N ARG A 45 -8.65 -9.84 2.49
CA ARG A 45 -7.97 -11.13 2.22
C ARG A 45 -6.56 -10.86 1.66
N ILE A 46 -6.32 -9.80 0.87
CA ILE A 46 -5.01 -9.10 0.89
C ILE A 46 -4.88 -8.50 2.31
N ALA A 47 -3.68 -8.30 2.88
CA ALA A 47 -3.54 -7.64 4.19
C ALA A 47 -4.35 -6.33 4.20
N ASN A 48 -5.56 -6.38 4.77
CA ASN A 48 -6.61 -5.35 4.79
C ASN A 48 -7.28 -4.96 3.44
N GLY A 49 -7.25 -5.80 2.39
CA GLY A 49 -7.88 -5.52 1.07
C GLY A 49 -9.17 -6.30 0.79
N ILE A 50 -9.99 -5.90 -0.20
CA ILE A 50 -11.26 -6.54 -0.59
C ILE A 50 -11.19 -7.23 -1.96
N GLU A 51 -12.11 -8.17 -2.25
CA GLU A 51 -12.27 -8.65 -3.62
C GLU A 51 -12.61 -7.46 -4.53
N ALA A 52 -11.91 -7.34 -5.65
CA ALA A 52 -12.20 -6.30 -6.63
C ALA A 52 -13.56 -6.56 -7.27
N ARG A 53 -14.32 -5.49 -7.55
CA ARG A 53 -15.49 -5.64 -8.41
C ARG A 53 -15.04 -6.17 -9.77
N LYS A 54 -15.72 -7.20 -10.28
CA LYS A 54 -15.39 -7.79 -11.58
C LYS A 54 -15.26 -6.70 -12.66
N HIS A 55 -14.12 -6.71 -13.37
CA HIS A 55 -13.76 -5.75 -14.44
C HIS A 55 -13.56 -4.29 -14.00
N SER A 56 -13.44 -3.98 -12.70
CA SER A 56 -13.21 -2.61 -12.24
C SER A 56 -11.79 -2.08 -12.45
N HIS A 57 -10.85 -2.97 -12.77
CA HIS A 57 -9.46 -2.66 -13.09
C HIS A 57 -9.09 -3.21 -14.48
N PRO A 58 -9.64 -2.64 -15.56
CA PRO A 58 -9.57 -3.20 -16.91
C PRO A 58 -8.16 -3.18 -17.53
N TRP A 59 -7.22 -2.49 -16.90
CA TRP A 59 -5.79 -2.46 -17.26
C TRP A 59 -4.97 -3.57 -16.60
N GLN A 60 -5.53 -4.30 -15.64
CA GLN A 60 -4.81 -5.35 -14.92
C GLN A 60 -4.39 -6.47 -15.87
N ALA A 61 -3.09 -6.72 -15.95
CA ALA A 61 -2.51 -7.82 -16.71
C ALA A 61 -2.02 -8.91 -15.77
N PHE A 62 -2.29 -10.17 -16.13
CA PHE A 62 -1.69 -11.35 -15.52
C PHE A 62 -0.61 -11.90 -16.45
N ILE A 63 0.61 -12.03 -15.93
CA ILE A 63 1.78 -12.40 -16.71
C ILE A 63 2.31 -13.74 -16.20
N THR A 64 2.45 -14.71 -17.09
CA THR A 64 3.12 -15.98 -16.79
C THR A 64 4.48 -16.01 -17.47
N VAL A 65 5.53 -16.35 -16.73
CA VAL A 65 6.91 -16.49 -17.23
C VAL A 65 7.38 -17.92 -17.01
N ASN A 66 7.77 -18.60 -18.09
CA ASN A 66 8.23 -19.98 -18.05
C ASN A 66 9.76 -20.08 -18.10
N PHE A 67 10.40 -20.33 -16.96
CA PHE A 67 11.84 -20.60 -16.85
C PHE A 67 12.18 -22.10 -17.02
N GLY A 68 11.39 -22.82 -17.82
CA GLY A 68 11.56 -24.25 -18.09
C GLY A 68 11.04 -25.13 -16.95
N LYS A 69 11.77 -25.22 -15.83
CA LYS A 69 11.39 -26.05 -14.67
C LYS A 69 10.48 -25.33 -13.67
N LYS A 70 10.34 -24.02 -13.79
CA LYS A 70 9.56 -23.19 -12.88
C LYS A 70 8.72 -22.19 -13.67
N MET A 71 7.44 -22.12 -13.30
CA MET A 71 6.54 -21.06 -13.75
C MET A 71 6.50 -19.96 -12.69
N GLN A 72 6.63 -18.71 -13.11
CA GLN A 72 6.48 -17.54 -12.27
C GLN A 72 5.28 -16.72 -12.75
N SER A 73 4.47 -16.26 -11.80
CA SER A 73 3.35 -15.36 -12.06
C SER A 73 3.72 -13.95 -11.62
N CYS A 74 3.32 -12.96 -12.40
CA CYS A 74 3.49 -11.55 -12.11
C CYS A 74 2.26 -10.75 -12.52
N GLY A 75 2.11 -9.57 -11.92
CA GLY A 75 1.18 -8.55 -12.40
C GLY A 75 1.84 -7.63 -13.43
N GLY A 76 1.01 -6.94 -14.19
CA GLY A 76 1.39 -5.80 -15.00
C GLY A 76 0.20 -4.90 -15.29
N SER A 77 0.45 -3.83 -16.02
CA SER A 77 -0.57 -2.86 -16.42
C SER A 77 -0.51 -2.64 -17.92
N LEU A 78 -1.64 -2.80 -18.60
CA LEU A 78 -1.81 -2.36 -19.99
C LEU A 78 -1.75 -0.82 -20.01
N ILE A 79 -0.81 -0.22 -20.72
CA ILE A 79 -0.59 1.23 -20.70
C ILE A 79 -1.10 1.89 -21.98
N ASP A 80 -1.82 2.99 -21.81
CA ASP A 80 -2.17 3.89 -22.90
C ASP A 80 -1.18 5.06 -22.96
N TRP A 81 -0.49 5.18 -24.09
CA TRP A 81 0.53 6.21 -24.28
C TRP A 81 -0.02 7.48 -24.95
N TYR A 82 -1.07 7.36 -25.78
CA TYR A 82 -1.49 8.43 -26.70
C TYR A 82 -3.00 8.71 -26.64
N ASN A 83 -3.68 8.31 -25.58
CA ASN A 83 -5.15 8.32 -25.48
C ASN A 83 -5.78 7.66 -26.71
N ASN A 84 -5.20 6.52 -27.13
CA ASN A 84 -5.69 5.75 -28.25
C ASN A 84 -6.69 4.73 -27.74
N ASN A 85 -7.65 4.33 -28.58
CA ASN A 85 -8.57 3.23 -28.25
C ASN A 85 -7.94 1.83 -28.29
N ALA A 86 -6.62 1.72 -28.39
CA ALA A 86 -5.90 0.45 -28.43
C ALA A 86 -4.41 0.60 -28.09
N THR A 87 -3.82 -0.42 -27.48
CA THR A 87 -2.38 -0.50 -27.18
C THR A 87 -1.86 -1.93 -27.23
N ASP A 88 -0.55 -2.09 -27.43
CA ASP A 88 0.17 -3.36 -27.40
C ASP A 88 1.29 -3.35 -26.35
N LEU A 89 1.24 -2.42 -25.40
CA LEU A 89 2.28 -2.23 -24.39
C LEU A 89 1.79 -2.58 -22.99
N VAL A 90 2.56 -3.41 -22.29
CA VAL A 90 2.33 -3.76 -20.89
C VAL A 90 3.54 -3.37 -20.04
N LEU A 91 3.30 -2.59 -19.01
CA LEU A 91 4.30 -2.22 -18.01
C LEU A 91 4.31 -3.26 -16.87
N THR A 92 5.50 -3.67 -16.43
CA THR A 92 5.69 -4.60 -15.31
C THR A 92 7.00 -4.31 -14.60
N ALA A 93 7.35 -5.13 -13.61
CA ALA A 93 8.59 -5.03 -12.85
C ALA A 93 9.73 -5.79 -13.55
N ALA A 94 10.97 -5.29 -13.48
CA ALA A 94 12.13 -5.96 -14.05
C ALA A 94 12.41 -7.30 -13.36
N HIS A 95 12.16 -7.39 -12.05
CA HIS A 95 12.33 -8.65 -11.30
C HIS A 95 11.39 -9.76 -11.78
N CYS A 96 10.34 -9.45 -12.54
CA CYS A 96 9.48 -10.44 -13.17
C CYS A 96 10.17 -11.18 -14.32
N LEU A 97 11.17 -10.57 -14.94
CA LEU A 97 11.88 -11.10 -16.11
C LEU A 97 13.25 -11.71 -15.78
N ILE A 98 13.62 -11.75 -14.50
CA ILE A 98 14.93 -12.18 -14.01
C ILE A 98 14.76 -13.44 -13.15
N GLU A 99 15.43 -14.53 -13.52
CA GLU A 99 15.32 -15.82 -12.82
C GLU A 99 15.98 -15.75 -11.42
N LYS A 100 15.22 -16.06 -10.37
CA LYS A 100 15.68 -16.02 -8.96
C LYS A 100 16.68 -17.14 -8.58
N ILE A 101 16.87 -18.18 -9.42
CA ILE A 101 17.45 -19.48 -9.01
C ILE A 101 18.99 -19.58 -9.12
N HIS A 102 19.67 -18.70 -9.86
CA HIS A 102 21.15 -18.63 -9.81
C HIS A 102 21.71 -17.90 -8.57
N VAL A 103 20.88 -17.67 -7.55
CA VAL A 103 21.25 -17.06 -6.26
C VAL A 103 20.95 -18.06 -5.13
N ALA A 104 21.55 -19.25 -5.19
CA ALA A 104 21.42 -20.25 -4.12
C ALA A 104 22.45 -20.00 -3.00
N LYS A 105 21.92 -19.75 -1.78
CA LYS A 105 22.43 -19.96 -0.41
C LYS A 105 23.94 -19.73 -0.14
N TYR A 106 24.25 -18.64 0.56
CA TYR A 106 25.55 -18.42 1.20
C TYR A 106 25.58 -18.96 2.64
N SER A 107 26.73 -19.46 3.07
CA SER A 107 27.02 -19.78 4.48
C SER A 107 27.32 -18.51 5.31
N ALA A 108 27.19 -18.56 6.64
CA ALA A 108 27.45 -17.41 7.54
C ALA A 108 28.86 -16.79 7.36
N VAL A 109 29.85 -17.60 6.97
CA VAL A 109 31.22 -17.14 6.69
C VAL A 109 31.30 -16.36 5.37
N GLU A 110 30.46 -16.71 4.40
CA GLU A 110 30.33 -15.97 3.14
C GLU A 110 29.50 -14.71 3.28
N GLU A 111 28.57 -14.66 4.25
CA GLU A 111 27.82 -13.46 4.63
C GLU A 111 28.74 -12.39 5.26
N ILE A 112 29.70 -12.83 6.07
CA ILE A 112 30.77 -11.96 6.60
C ILE A 112 31.70 -11.50 5.47
N LYS A 113 32.18 -12.42 4.61
CA LYS A 113 32.97 -12.02 3.42
C LYS A 113 32.18 -11.09 2.49
N PHE A 114 30.86 -11.24 2.40
CA PHE A 114 29.93 -10.40 1.65
C PHE A 114 29.77 -9.01 2.28
N TYR A 115 29.75 -8.90 3.62
CA TYR A 115 29.77 -7.62 4.33
C TYR A 115 31.08 -6.84 4.08
N TRP A 116 32.22 -7.53 4.06
CA TRP A 116 33.51 -6.91 3.74
C TRP A 116 33.68 -6.61 2.25
N ARG A 117 33.07 -7.41 1.36
CA ARG A 117 33.08 -7.19 -0.11
C ARG A 117 32.12 -6.07 -0.54
N ARG A 118 31.04 -5.82 0.22
CA ARG A 118 30.10 -4.67 0.11
C ARG A 118 30.81 -3.31 0.25
N HIS A 119 31.92 -3.25 0.99
CA HIS A 119 32.75 -2.04 1.12
C HIS A 119 33.77 -1.87 -0.01
N ARG A 120 34.09 -2.93 -0.78
CA ARG A 120 35.21 -2.94 -1.75
C ARG A 120 34.78 -3.01 -3.22
N GLU A 121 33.64 -3.62 -3.54
CA GLU A 121 33.16 -3.78 -4.92
C GLU A 121 31.77 -3.12 -5.09
N LYS A 122 31.71 -2.02 -5.84
CA LYS A 122 30.46 -1.35 -6.23
C LYS A 122 29.60 -2.28 -7.12
N GLY A 123 28.50 -2.78 -6.57
CA GLY A 123 27.27 -3.15 -7.28
C GLY A 123 27.39 -4.26 -8.34
N LYS A 124 26.93 -5.47 -8.03
CA LYS A 124 26.66 -6.47 -9.07
C LYS A 124 25.35 -6.08 -9.79
N TYR A 125 25.46 -5.25 -10.83
CA TYR A 125 24.36 -4.93 -11.75
C TYR A 125 23.97 -6.19 -12.53
N VAL A 126 22.67 -6.48 -12.65
CA VAL A 126 22.16 -7.51 -13.56
C VAL A 126 21.53 -6.76 -14.73
N GLY A 127 22.31 -6.53 -15.78
CA GLY A 127 21.83 -5.94 -17.02
C GLY A 127 21.25 -7.02 -17.92
N ALA A 128 20.08 -6.73 -18.50
CA ALA A 128 19.26 -7.54 -19.40
C ALA A 128 18.27 -8.54 -18.74
N PRO A 129 17.01 -8.58 -19.23
CA PRO A 129 16.05 -9.60 -18.85
C PRO A 129 16.56 -10.99 -19.24
N ILE A 130 16.40 -11.95 -18.34
CA ILE A 130 16.85 -13.34 -18.54
C ILE A 130 15.79 -14.13 -19.32
N ALA A 131 14.52 -13.72 -19.23
CA ALA A 131 13.43 -14.31 -19.98
C ALA A 131 13.40 -13.81 -21.44
N ASN A 132 13.20 -14.73 -22.37
CA ASN A 132 12.88 -14.46 -23.77
C ASN A 132 11.38 -14.22 -23.95
N ALA A 133 11.01 -13.43 -24.96
CA ALA A 133 9.62 -13.09 -25.26
C ALA A 133 8.72 -14.35 -25.42
N SER A 134 9.25 -15.41 -26.04
CA SER A 134 8.55 -16.69 -26.22
C SER A 134 8.23 -17.45 -24.92
N GLN A 135 8.86 -17.09 -23.81
CA GLN A 135 8.61 -17.68 -22.49
C GLN A 135 7.47 -16.98 -21.74
N LEU A 136 6.95 -15.88 -22.29
CA LEU A 136 5.93 -15.06 -21.64
C LEU A 136 4.57 -15.20 -22.33
N ASN A 137 3.52 -15.22 -21.51
CA ASN A 137 2.16 -14.97 -21.95
C ASN A 137 1.54 -13.89 -21.08
N VAL A 138 0.74 -13.03 -21.71
CA VAL A 138 -0.03 -12.00 -21.04
C VAL A 138 -1.51 -12.34 -21.19
N PHE A 139 -2.24 -12.26 -20.07
CA PHE A 139 -3.68 -12.43 -20.00
C PHE A 139 -4.32 -11.11 -19.55
N LEU A 140 -5.31 -10.64 -20.31
CA LEU A 140 -6.06 -9.40 -20.05
C LEU A 140 -7.54 -9.72 -19.82
N GLY A 141 -8.23 -8.89 -19.04
CA GLY A 141 -9.66 -9.07 -18.74
C GLY A 141 -9.95 -10.16 -17.70
N VAL A 142 -8.91 -10.66 -17.03
CA VAL A 142 -9.00 -11.74 -16.03
C VAL A 142 -9.58 -11.20 -14.72
N HIS A 143 -10.54 -11.94 -14.14
CA HIS A 143 -10.96 -11.74 -12.75
C HIS A 143 -10.56 -12.92 -11.87
N HIS A 144 -10.88 -14.14 -12.32
CA HIS A 144 -10.55 -15.39 -11.64
C HIS A 144 -9.45 -16.12 -12.40
N PHE A 145 -8.26 -16.26 -11.83
CA PHE A 145 -7.10 -16.74 -12.60
C PHE A 145 -7.11 -18.25 -12.87
N TYR A 146 -7.91 -19.04 -12.13
CA TYR A 146 -8.17 -20.46 -12.46
C TYR A 146 -9.40 -20.69 -13.36
N ALA A 147 -10.16 -19.64 -13.68
CA ALA A 147 -11.44 -19.74 -14.40
C ALA A 147 -11.58 -18.56 -15.36
N PHE A 148 -10.83 -18.61 -16.46
CA PHE A 148 -10.91 -17.60 -17.52
C PHE A 148 -12.30 -17.58 -18.14
N ASP A 149 -12.81 -16.38 -18.39
CA ASP A 149 -14.10 -16.17 -19.05
C ASP A 149 -13.93 -15.81 -20.53
N GLU A 150 -15.05 -15.68 -21.23
CA GLU A 150 -15.09 -15.33 -22.66
C GLU A 150 -14.47 -13.96 -22.99
N ASN A 151 -14.31 -13.08 -22.00
CA ASN A 151 -13.73 -11.75 -22.16
C ASN A 151 -12.20 -11.77 -21.98
N THR A 152 -11.64 -12.89 -21.53
CA THR A 152 -10.21 -13.03 -21.30
C THR A 152 -9.46 -13.15 -22.62
N GLN A 153 -8.46 -12.30 -22.81
CA GLN A 153 -7.57 -12.37 -23.97
C GLN A 153 -6.19 -12.86 -23.56
N ARG A 154 -5.72 -13.94 -24.19
CA ARG A 154 -4.33 -14.41 -24.10
C ARG A 154 -3.54 -13.86 -25.30
N LEU A 155 -2.39 -13.26 -25.01
CA LEU A 155 -1.52 -12.61 -25.99
C LEU A 155 -0.08 -13.09 -25.78
N ALA A 156 0.58 -13.43 -26.89
CA ALA A 156 2.02 -13.68 -26.88
C ALA A 156 2.80 -12.36 -26.75
N VAL A 157 3.99 -12.44 -26.15
CA VAL A 157 4.95 -11.34 -26.11
C VAL A 157 5.91 -11.51 -27.28
N VAL A 158 6.10 -10.45 -28.07
CA VAL A 158 7.01 -10.42 -29.23
C VAL A 158 8.27 -9.60 -28.98
N GLY A 159 8.24 -8.73 -27.97
CA GLY A 159 9.40 -7.95 -27.55
C GLY A 159 9.32 -7.61 -26.08
N LEU A 160 10.48 -7.42 -25.45
CA LEU A 160 10.56 -7.01 -24.06
C LEU A 160 11.83 -6.21 -23.81
N ALA A 161 11.78 -5.35 -22.81
CA ALA A 161 12.92 -4.57 -22.35
C ALA A 161 12.80 -4.32 -20.85
N ALA A 162 13.90 -4.36 -20.13
CA ALA A 162 13.97 -4.03 -18.71
C ALA A 162 15.11 -3.03 -18.47
N ASP A 163 14.93 -2.14 -17.50
CA ASP A 163 16.03 -1.29 -17.03
C ASP A 163 17.02 -2.14 -16.19
N TYR A 164 18.17 -1.56 -15.86
CA TYR A 164 19.25 -2.17 -15.11
C TYR A 164 18.88 -2.38 -13.64
N PHE A 165 18.07 -3.41 -13.39
CA PHE A 165 17.59 -3.78 -12.07
C PHE A 165 18.74 -4.03 -11.08
N ASN A 166 18.71 -3.31 -9.96
CA ASN A 166 19.64 -3.51 -8.86
C ASN A 166 19.00 -4.42 -7.81
N LYS A 167 19.43 -5.68 -7.75
CA LYS A 167 18.89 -6.67 -6.80
C LYS A 167 19.08 -6.35 -5.31
N TYR A 168 19.99 -5.42 -4.96
CA TYR A 168 20.28 -5.08 -3.57
C TYR A 168 19.45 -3.89 -3.10
N THR A 169 19.31 -2.88 -3.94
CA THR A 169 18.51 -1.68 -3.62
C THR A 169 17.08 -1.77 -4.15
N TRP A 170 16.77 -2.81 -4.93
CA TRP A 170 15.55 -2.93 -5.73
C TRP A 170 15.33 -1.74 -6.68
N GLY A 171 16.38 -0.96 -6.94
CA GLY A 171 16.32 0.20 -7.81
C GLY A 171 16.15 -0.22 -9.27
N LYS A 172 15.46 0.62 -10.06
CA LYS A 172 15.20 0.40 -11.48
C LYS A 172 14.44 -0.90 -11.76
N ASP A 173 13.48 -1.20 -10.90
CA ASP A 173 12.59 -2.35 -11.04
C ASP A 173 11.42 -2.02 -12.00
N ILE A 174 11.74 -1.94 -13.28
CA ILE A 174 10.77 -1.59 -14.34
C ILE A 174 11.11 -2.29 -15.66
N ALA A 175 10.07 -2.80 -16.32
CA ALA A 175 10.16 -3.47 -17.60
C ALA A 175 8.92 -3.20 -18.47
N LEU A 176 9.11 -3.24 -19.77
CA LEU A 176 8.09 -3.03 -20.78
C LEU A 176 8.00 -4.26 -21.69
N LEU A 177 6.78 -4.72 -21.95
CA LEU A 177 6.47 -5.83 -22.84
C LEU A 177 5.71 -5.32 -24.06
N LYS A 178 6.04 -5.86 -25.23
CA LYS A 178 5.35 -5.66 -26.50
C LYS A 178 4.54 -6.91 -26.83
N LEU A 179 3.23 -6.73 -26.97
CA LEU A 179 2.30 -7.78 -27.34
C LEU A 179 2.30 -8.03 -28.85
N GLU A 180 1.93 -9.24 -29.26
CA GLU A 180 1.87 -9.65 -30.68
C GLU A 180 0.92 -8.82 -31.55
N ARG A 181 -0.06 -8.15 -30.93
CA ARG A 181 -1.01 -7.24 -31.59
C ARG A 181 -1.52 -6.19 -30.61
N LYS A 182 -2.04 -5.10 -31.17
CA LYS A 182 -2.80 -4.09 -30.41
C LYS A 182 -4.11 -4.68 -29.91
N VAL A 183 -4.42 -4.38 -28.67
CA VAL A 183 -5.66 -4.76 -27.99
C VAL A 183 -6.61 -3.58 -28.04
N VAL A 184 -7.73 -3.74 -28.74
CA VAL A 184 -8.77 -2.71 -28.84
C VAL A 184 -9.54 -2.67 -27.53
N TYR A 185 -9.73 -1.46 -27.00
CA TYR A 185 -10.39 -1.25 -25.72
C TYR A 185 -11.88 -1.55 -25.78
N ASN A 186 -12.38 -2.08 -24.67
CA ASN A 186 -13.80 -2.33 -24.44
C ASN A 186 -14.12 -2.11 -22.96
N LYS A 187 -15.31 -2.45 -22.49
CA LYS A 187 -15.71 -2.28 -21.07
C LYS A 187 -14.95 -3.16 -20.07
N PHE A 188 -14.17 -4.14 -20.54
CA PHE A 188 -13.47 -5.13 -19.73
C PHE A 188 -11.94 -5.03 -19.81
N ILE A 189 -11.42 -4.49 -20.93
CA ILE A 189 -9.99 -4.34 -21.19
C ILE A 189 -9.73 -2.92 -21.69
N GLN A 190 -8.91 -2.16 -20.97
CA GLN A 190 -8.58 -0.76 -21.28
C GLN A 190 -7.17 -0.42 -20.77
N GLY A 191 -6.50 0.53 -21.41
CA GLY A 191 -5.21 1.02 -20.94
C GLY A 191 -5.34 2.01 -19.78
N ILE A 192 -4.40 1.97 -18.84
CA ILE A 192 -4.23 3.02 -17.83
C ILE A 192 -3.39 4.16 -18.38
N CYS A 193 -3.71 5.40 -17.99
CA CYS A 193 -2.89 6.55 -18.36
C CYS A 193 -1.51 6.49 -17.70
N LEU A 194 -0.53 7.11 -18.34
CA LEU A 194 0.74 7.43 -17.70
C LEU A 194 0.68 8.82 -17.05
N PRO A 195 1.42 9.04 -15.94
CA PRO A 195 1.51 10.35 -15.32
C PRO A 195 2.20 11.36 -16.25
N SER A 196 1.91 12.64 -16.04
CA SER A 196 2.61 13.73 -16.73
C SER A 196 4.06 13.84 -16.26
N PRO A 197 4.99 14.35 -17.10
CA PRO A 197 6.34 14.66 -16.67
C PRO A 197 6.31 15.62 -15.48
N ASN A 198 6.99 15.25 -14.39
CA ASN A 198 7.02 15.99 -13.13
C ASN A 198 5.68 16.11 -12.39
N GLU A 199 4.68 15.26 -12.71
CA GLU A 199 3.49 15.15 -11.89
C GLU A 199 3.85 14.68 -10.47
N ASP A 200 3.45 15.47 -9.49
CA ASP A 200 3.61 15.12 -8.08
C ASP A 200 2.66 14.00 -7.70
N LEU A 201 3.09 13.17 -6.75
CA LEU A 201 2.25 12.10 -6.23
C LEU A 201 1.02 12.70 -5.53
N PRO A 202 -0.19 12.14 -5.71
CA PRO A 202 -1.41 12.67 -5.11
C PRO A 202 -1.46 12.39 -3.61
N ILE A 203 -0.75 13.19 -2.81
CA ILE A 203 -0.73 13.05 -1.35
C ILE A 203 -2.05 13.58 -0.77
N GLY A 204 -2.91 12.67 -0.30
CA GLY A 204 -4.15 13.00 0.42
C GLY A 204 -5.28 13.60 -0.43
N GLY A 205 -5.15 13.55 -1.77
CA GLY A 205 -6.13 14.15 -2.69
C GLY A 205 -7.15 13.17 -3.28
N TYR A 206 -6.77 11.91 -3.52
CA TYR A 206 -7.61 10.90 -4.20
C TYR A 206 -7.25 9.48 -3.75
N PRO A 207 -8.22 8.54 -3.73
CA PRO A 207 -7.94 7.14 -3.37
C PRO A 207 -7.05 6.47 -4.42
N CYS A 208 -5.95 5.88 -3.98
CA CYS A 208 -5.06 5.06 -4.81
C CYS A 208 -5.30 3.58 -4.52
N PHE A 209 -5.22 2.72 -5.54
CA PHE A 209 -5.46 1.28 -5.39
C PHE A 209 -4.24 0.45 -5.76
N VAL A 210 -3.98 -0.58 -4.98
CA VAL A 210 -3.10 -1.70 -5.34
C VAL A 210 -3.99 -2.90 -5.61
N THR A 211 -3.76 -3.59 -6.73
CA THR A 211 -4.55 -4.76 -7.12
C THR A 211 -3.66 -5.94 -7.53
N GLY A 212 -4.19 -7.15 -7.39
CA GLY A 212 -3.49 -8.36 -7.83
C GLY A 212 -4.03 -9.66 -7.21
N TRP A 213 -3.38 -10.77 -7.57
CA TRP A 213 -3.69 -12.13 -7.11
C TRP A 213 -2.63 -12.66 -6.12
N GLY A 214 -1.95 -11.75 -5.42
CA GLY A 214 -0.84 -12.08 -4.53
C GLY A 214 -1.25 -12.92 -3.31
N TYR A 215 -0.27 -13.19 -2.44
CA TYR A 215 -0.52 -13.91 -1.20
C TYR A 215 -1.52 -13.18 -0.30
N LEU A 216 -2.39 -13.98 0.28
CA LEU A 216 -3.40 -13.54 1.22
C LEU A 216 -2.83 -13.51 2.64
N ASP A 217 -3.31 -12.61 3.49
CA ASP A 217 -2.78 -12.47 4.85
C ASP A 217 -2.94 -13.76 5.66
N GLY A 218 -1.90 -14.09 6.43
CA GLY A 218 -1.84 -15.33 7.23
C GLY A 218 -1.80 -16.65 6.43
N LYS A 219 -1.72 -16.62 5.08
CA LYS A 219 -1.71 -17.84 4.26
C LYS A 219 -0.67 -17.80 3.13
N LYS A 220 -0.01 -18.94 2.87
CA LYS A 220 0.82 -19.15 1.66
C LYS A 220 -0.02 -19.49 0.41
N THR A 221 -1.27 -19.05 0.35
CA THR A 221 -2.19 -19.32 -0.77
C THR A 221 -2.45 -18.03 -1.53
N GLU A 222 -2.25 -18.07 -2.85
CA GLU A 222 -2.59 -16.99 -3.78
C GLU A 222 -4.13 -16.83 -3.87
N ALA A 223 -4.59 -15.62 -4.21
CA ALA A 223 -6.01 -15.29 -4.31
C ALA A 223 -6.59 -15.74 -5.66
N GLY A 224 -7.58 -16.64 -5.69
CA GLY A 224 -8.21 -17.07 -6.95
C GLY A 224 -8.84 -15.92 -7.74
N GLU A 225 -9.48 -15.01 -7.03
CA GLU A 225 -10.12 -13.80 -7.51
C GLU A 225 -9.22 -12.57 -7.36
N LEU A 226 -9.36 -11.60 -8.28
CA LEU A 226 -8.62 -10.34 -8.24
C LEU A 226 -8.99 -9.56 -6.97
N GLN A 227 -7.99 -9.15 -6.21
CA GLN A 227 -8.16 -8.38 -4.99
C GLN A 227 -7.72 -6.93 -5.21
N GLN A 228 -8.25 -6.02 -4.40
CA GLN A 228 -7.90 -4.60 -4.36
C GLN A 228 -7.72 -4.09 -2.94
N ILE A 229 -6.85 -3.12 -2.73
CA ILE A 229 -6.71 -2.39 -1.48
C ILE A 229 -6.48 -0.90 -1.75
N GLU A 230 -7.14 -0.05 -0.97
CA GLU A 230 -6.90 1.39 -0.99
C GLU A 230 -5.68 1.74 -0.15
N VAL A 231 -4.76 2.51 -0.74
CA VAL A 231 -3.48 2.88 -0.14
C VAL A 231 -3.28 4.38 -0.10
N ASP A 232 -2.61 4.84 0.96
CA ASP A 232 -2.10 6.19 1.08
C ASP A 232 -0.64 6.23 0.61
N ILE A 233 -0.27 7.33 -0.05
CA ILE A 233 1.11 7.62 -0.42
C ILE A 233 1.79 8.29 0.78
N PHE A 234 2.89 7.70 1.23
CA PHE A 234 3.60 8.17 2.42
C PHE A 234 4.73 9.16 2.09
N LYS A 235 5.03 10.02 3.05
CA LYS A 235 6.21 10.89 2.99
C LYS A 235 7.49 10.07 3.14
N ARG A 236 8.59 10.60 2.60
CA ARG A 236 9.93 9.98 2.61
C ARG A 236 10.35 9.43 3.98
N SER A 237 10.05 10.12 5.07
CA SER A 237 10.48 9.70 6.42
C SER A 237 9.91 8.35 6.84
N MET A 238 8.80 7.92 6.23
CA MET A 238 8.14 6.65 6.52
C MET A 238 8.63 5.51 5.58
N CYS A 239 9.45 5.81 4.57
CA CYS A 239 10.02 4.81 3.68
C CYS A 239 11.24 4.10 4.29
N MET A 240 11.48 2.84 3.90
CA MET A 240 12.71 2.13 4.24
C MET A 240 13.97 2.92 3.85
N LEU A 241 15.03 2.81 4.67
CA LEU A 241 16.27 3.60 4.57
C LEU A 241 16.98 3.55 3.19
N TYR A 242 16.68 2.55 2.35
CA TYR A 242 17.36 2.29 1.07
C TYR A 242 16.57 2.70 -0.18
N THR A 243 15.41 3.35 -0.04
CA THR A 243 14.61 3.78 -1.21
C THR A 243 15.24 4.98 -1.92
N ASP A 244 15.50 4.87 -3.23
CA ASP A 244 15.88 6.04 -4.05
C ASP A 244 14.64 6.90 -4.31
N THR A 245 14.57 8.05 -3.64
CA THR A 245 13.40 8.94 -3.68
C THR A 245 13.14 9.59 -5.03
N LYS A 246 14.10 9.51 -5.97
CA LYS A 246 13.89 10.01 -7.33
C LYS A 246 13.13 9.02 -8.18
N THR A 247 13.33 7.73 -7.94
CA THR A 247 12.84 6.64 -8.79
C THR A 247 11.85 5.72 -8.10
N MET A 248 11.63 5.89 -6.80
CA MET A 248 10.75 5.07 -5.96
C MET A 248 9.95 5.92 -4.97
N PHE A 249 8.80 5.41 -4.53
CA PHE A 249 7.97 5.98 -3.46
C PHE A 249 7.33 4.87 -2.63
N CYS A 250 6.81 5.17 -1.45
CA CYS A 250 6.15 4.18 -0.62
C CYS A 250 4.66 4.47 -0.47
N ALA A 251 3.87 3.40 -0.47
CA ALA A 251 2.44 3.46 -0.25
C ALA A 251 1.99 2.27 0.59
N GLY A 252 0.90 2.44 1.32
CA GLY A 252 0.31 1.39 2.12
C GLY A 252 -1.02 1.84 2.71
N SER A 253 -1.81 0.89 3.20
CA SER A 253 -3.12 1.21 3.75
C SER A 253 -2.99 1.65 5.20
N LYS A 254 -3.66 2.76 5.56
CA LYS A 254 -3.85 3.17 6.96
C LYS A 254 -5.11 2.55 7.59
N LYS A 255 -5.86 1.73 6.84
CA LYS A 255 -7.17 1.22 7.26
C LYS A 255 -7.03 -0.01 8.15
N THR A 256 -7.50 0.14 9.39
CA THR A 256 -8.11 -0.92 10.21
C THR A 256 -9.63 -1.00 9.82
N HIS A 257 -10.50 -1.89 10.39
CA HIS A 257 -11.96 -2.12 10.02
C HIS A 257 -13.14 -1.70 11.00
N ILE A 258 -14.15 -0.88 10.59
CA ILE A 258 -15.14 -0.13 11.45
C ILE A 258 -16.12 -1.08 12.13
N GLY A 259 -15.99 -1.27 13.46
CA GLY A 259 -16.89 -2.10 14.29
C GLY A 259 -17.36 -1.38 15.57
N THR A 260 -18.60 -1.60 16.02
CA THR A 260 -19.20 -1.03 17.26
C THR A 260 -18.47 -1.46 18.52
N CYS A 261 -18.13 -0.51 19.42
CA CYS A 261 -17.42 -0.80 20.67
C CYS A 261 -18.26 -1.67 21.64
N PRO A 262 -17.87 -2.91 21.95
CA PRO A 262 -18.52 -3.72 22.98
C PRO A 262 -18.23 -3.20 24.40
N LEU A 263 -19.28 -3.16 25.24
CA LEU A 263 -19.12 -3.07 26.69
C LEU A 263 -18.78 -4.47 27.25
N VAL A 264 -17.73 -4.57 28.07
CA VAL A 264 -17.19 -5.84 28.58
C VAL A 264 -16.92 -5.73 30.09
N GLN A 265 -17.42 -6.70 30.86
CA GLN A 265 -17.21 -6.75 32.30
C GLN A 265 -15.84 -7.35 32.65
N VAL A 266 -15.28 -6.96 33.79
CA VAL A 266 -14.08 -7.56 34.38
C VAL A 266 -14.46 -8.83 35.14
N ALA A 267 -13.72 -9.92 34.90
CA ALA A 267 -13.89 -11.20 35.58
C ALA A 267 -12.92 -11.41 36.76
N ALA A 268 -11.72 -10.84 36.69
CA ALA A 268 -10.75 -10.93 37.79
C ALA A 268 -9.78 -9.74 37.76
N ILE A 269 -9.17 -9.48 38.91
CA ILE A 269 -8.18 -8.42 39.12
C ILE A 269 -6.94 -9.05 39.76
N SER A 270 -5.77 -8.73 39.22
CA SER A 270 -4.48 -9.08 39.81
C SER A 270 -3.65 -7.81 39.96
N THR A 271 -3.01 -7.61 41.11
CA THR A 271 -2.20 -6.42 41.38
C THR A 271 -0.74 -6.80 41.60
N GLY A 272 0.18 -5.90 41.25
CA GLY A 272 1.56 -5.97 41.72
C GLY A 272 1.64 -5.78 43.24
N HIS A 273 2.76 -6.15 43.85
CA HIS A 273 3.04 -5.86 45.27
C HIS A 273 3.31 -4.35 45.43
N TYR A 274 2.25 -3.55 45.35
CA TYR A 274 2.30 -2.09 45.38
C TYR A 274 2.87 -1.57 46.70
N GLU A 275 3.90 -0.74 46.62
CA GLU A 275 4.51 -0.10 47.77
C GLU A 275 4.08 1.36 47.87
N HIS A 276 3.26 1.68 48.87
CA HIS A 276 2.61 2.99 48.99
C HIS A 276 3.58 4.18 49.09
N TYR A 277 4.73 4.00 49.76
CA TYR A 277 5.68 5.10 50.00
C TYR A 277 6.55 5.41 48.77
N SER A 278 7.07 4.37 48.12
CA SER A 278 7.92 4.49 46.94
C SER A 278 7.14 4.55 45.62
N ARG A 279 5.85 4.20 45.68
CA ARG A 279 4.96 3.93 44.52
C ARG A 279 5.49 2.86 43.57
N GLN A 280 6.39 1.99 44.03
CA GLN A 280 6.86 0.87 43.23
C GLN A 280 5.73 -0.13 42.98
N ASN A 281 5.81 -0.80 41.83
CA ASN A 281 4.84 -1.81 41.38
C ASN A 281 3.40 -1.28 41.29
N ASP A 282 3.22 -0.02 40.89
CA ASP A 282 1.91 0.59 40.59
C ASP A 282 1.33 0.04 39.27
N ILE A 283 0.98 -1.24 39.28
CA ILE A 283 0.48 -1.98 38.13
C ILE A 283 -0.64 -2.94 38.55
N ALA A 284 -1.70 -3.00 37.75
CA ALA A 284 -2.79 -3.96 37.91
C ALA A 284 -3.19 -4.54 36.54
N LEU A 285 -3.51 -5.83 36.51
CA LEU A 285 -4.02 -6.54 35.35
C LEU A 285 -5.49 -6.91 35.57
N LEU A 286 -6.33 -6.50 34.63
CA LEU A 286 -7.76 -6.82 34.63
C LEU A 286 -8.03 -7.93 33.61
N LYS A 287 -8.53 -9.08 34.06
CA LYS A 287 -8.99 -10.14 33.17
C LYS A 287 -10.43 -9.86 32.76
N LEU A 288 -10.69 -9.74 31.47
CA LEU A 288 -12.03 -9.55 30.94
C LEU A 288 -12.85 -10.86 31.04
N LYS A 289 -14.16 -10.73 31.25
CA LYS A 289 -15.09 -11.87 31.39
C LYS A 289 -15.31 -12.65 30.10
N ARG A 290 -15.07 -12.00 28.97
CA ARG A 290 -15.04 -12.60 27.64
C ARG A 290 -13.88 -12.00 26.87
N GLU A 291 -13.35 -12.77 25.93
CA GLU A 291 -12.40 -12.25 24.96
C GLU A 291 -13.07 -11.17 24.12
N VAL A 292 -12.32 -10.10 23.84
CA VAL A 292 -12.76 -9.00 23.00
C VAL A 292 -12.09 -9.20 21.65
N PRO A 293 -12.86 -9.50 20.59
CA PRO A 293 -12.27 -9.60 19.26
C PRO A 293 -11.70 -8.25 18.88
N TYR A 294 -10.49 -8.23 18.32
CA TYR A 294 -9.90 -7.01 17.80
C TYR A 294 -10.62 -6.55 16.54
N ASP A 295 -10.81 -5.24 16.41
CA ASP A 295 -11.42 -4.54 15.27
C ASP A 295 -10.80 -3.13 15.11
N GLU A 296 -11.40 -2.23 14.31
CA GLU A 296 -10.92 -0.84 14.18
C GLU A 296 -10.83 -0.06 15.46
N ARG A 297 -11.83 -0.25 16.33
CA ARG A 297 -12.01 0.59 17.51
C ARG A 297 -11.30 -0.03 18.70
N ILE A 298 -11.05 -1.33 18.65
CA ILE A 298 -10.40 -2.09 19.71
C ILE A 298 -9.21 -2.85 19.14
N THR A 299 -8.03 -2.30 19.39
CA THR A 299 -6.75 -2.98 19.22
C THR A 299 -5.99 -2.95 20.54
N GLY A 300 -5.30 -4.05 20.85
CA GLY A 300 -4.42 -4.13 22.01
C GLY A 300 -3.16 -3.29 21.80
N VAL A 301 -2.71 -2.61 22.84
CA VAL A 301 -1.38 -1.98 22.86
C VAL A 301 -0.33 -3.10 22.91
N CYS A 302 0.72 -2.98 22.09
CA CYS A 302 1.85 -3.91 22.12
C CYS A 302 2.49 -3.89 23.51
N ILE A 303 2.69 -5.07 24.10
CA ILE A 303 3.47 -5.21 25.34
C ILE A 303 4.93 -5.48 24.93
N PRO A 304 5.91 -4.73 25.48
CA PRO A 304 7.32 -4.94 25.17
C PRO A 304 7.75 -6.39 25.46
N SER A 305 8.59 -6.94 24.58
CA SER A 305 8.99 -8.35 24.60
C SER A 305 10.15 -8.64 25.56
N SER A 306 10.91 -7.61 25.94
CA SER A 306 12.02 -7.70 26.89
C SER A 306 12.13 -6.47 27.79
N TYR A 307 12.79 -6.62 28.94
CA TYR A 307 13.11 -5.52 29.87
C TYR A 307 14.01 -4.43 29.25
N GLN A 308 14.64 -4.68 28.09
CA GLN A 308 15.49 -3.73 27.37
C GLN A 308 14.76 -3.02 26.22
N ASP A 309 13.49 -3.34 25.95
CA ASP A 309 12.68 -2.71 24.89
C ASP A 309 12.13 -1.35 25.31
N THR A 310 12.71 -0.69 26.33
CA THR A 310 12.37 0.69 26.65
C THR A 310 12.58 1.56 25.41
N PRO A 311 11.56 2.31 24.97
CA PRO A 311 11.62 3.11 23.74
C PRO A 311 12.82 4.06 23.77
N LEU A 312 13.45 4.27 22.61
CA LEU A 312 14.72 4.98 22.49
C LEU A 312 14.60 6.44 22.99
N ARG A 313 15.72 7.01 23.43
CA ARG A 313 15.81 8.40 23.91
C ARG A 313 15.15 9.36 22.92
N GLU A 314 14.30 10.25 23.42
CA GLU A 314 13.53 11.25 22.64
C GLU A 314 12.47 10.69 21.68
N GLN A 315 12.17 9.38 21.75
CA GLN A 315 11.08 8.78 21.00
C GLN A 315 9.76 9.49 21.31
N LEU A 316 9.01 9.73 20.24
CA LEU A 316 7.72 10.36 20.30
C LEU A 316 6.69 9.36 20.79
N CYS A 317 6.00 9.71 21.87
CA CYS A 317 4.94 8.88 22.42
C CYS A 317 3.71 9.73 22.67
N TYR A 318 2.58 9.05 22.78
CA TYR A 318 1.28 9.66 23.03
C TYR A 318 0.68 9.08 24.29
N VAL A 319 0.11 9.97 25.10
CA VAL A 319 -0.73 9.59 26.25
C VAL A 319 -2.14 10.00 25.91
N THR A 320 -3.09 9.08 26.13
CA THR A 320 -4.52 9.31 25.87
C THR A 320 -5.34 9.09 27.13
N GLY A 321 -6.34 9.93 27.34
CA GLY A 321 -7.19 9.83 28.52
C GLY A 321 -8.30 10.87 28.60
N TRP A 322 -9.11 10.76 29.65
CA TRP A 322 -10.23 11.66 29.96
C TRP A 322 -10.00 12.43 31.27
N GLY A 323 -8.73 12.62 31.63
CA GLY A 323 -8.31 13.37 32.81
C GLY A 323 -8.79 14.82 32.82
N ARG A 324 -8.50 15.50 33.93
CA ARG A 324 -8.87 16.90 34.10
C ARG A 324 -8.12 17.79 33.12
N MET A 325 -8.83 18.77 32.54
CA MET A 325 -8.26 19.74 31.62
C MET A 325 -7.71 20.96 32.38
N ASN A 326 -6.69 21.63 31.83
CA ASN A 326 -6.04 22.79 32.48
C ASN A 326 -6.97 24.01 32.66
N ASN A 327 -8.13 24.05 32.01
CA ASN A 327 -9.11 25.14 32.06
C ASN A 327 -10.23 24.93 33.12
N GLY A 328 -10.15 23.90 33.96
CA GLY A 328 -11.06 23.72 35.11
C GLY A 328 -10.97 22.33 35.75
N ASN A 329 -11.57 22.16 36.93
CA ASN A 329 -11.63 20.85 37.63
C ASN A 329 -12.50 19.79 36.90
N ALA A 330 -12.99 20.08 35.69
CA ALA A 330 -13.84 19.20 34.91
C ALA A 330 -13.02 18.16 34.14
N LYS A 331 -13.50 16.91 34.13
CA LYS A 331 -12.96 15.84 33.28
C LYS A 331 -13.35 16.08 31.82
N ALA A 332 -12.50 15.65 30.89
CA ALA A 332 -12.81 15.72 29.47
C ALA A 332 -13.98 14.77 29.11
N THR A 333 -14.96 15.26 28.35
CA THR A 333 -16.05 14.43 27.81
C THR A 333 -15.67 13.76 26.49
N VAL A 334 -14.60 14.24 25.86
CA VAL A 334 -13.99 13.72 24.63
C VAL A 334 -12.59 13.24 24.98
N LEU A 335 -12.15 12.11 24.42
CA LEU A 335 -10.81 11.58 24.65
C LEU A 335 -9.77 12.63 24.24
N GLN A 336 -8.84 12.91 25.13
CA GLN A 336 -7.73 13.82 24.87
C GLN A 336 -6.48 13.02 24.55
N GLN A 337 -5.59 13.63 23.77
CA GLN A 337 -4.28 13.10 23.45
C GLN A 337 -3.24 14.19 23.64
N ILE A 338 -2.11 13.84 24.25
CA ILE A 338 -0.94 14.71 24.36
C ILE A 338 0.31 14.03 23.84
N GLU A 339 1.20 14.82 23.26
CA GLU A 339 2.55 14.39 22.87
C GLU A 339 3.47 14.42 24.09
N VAL A 340 4.20 13.31 24.32
CA VAL A 340 5.21 13.21 25.37
C VAL A 340 6.49 12.60 24.82
N ARG A 341 7.61 12.86 25.49
CA ARG A 341 8.90 12.24 25.21
C ARG A 341 9.41 11.55 26.46
N LEU A 342 10.14 10.46 26.28
CA LEU A 342 10.79 9.76 27.38
C LEU A 342 12.05 10.48 27.85
N PHE A 343 12.28 10.49 29.15
CA PHE A 343 13.42 11.15 29.81
C PHE A 343 14.29 10.16 30.58
N GLU A 344 15.58 10.49 30.70
CA GLU A 344 16.55 9.76 31.51
C GLU A 344 16.42 10.10 33.01
N GLY A 345 16.89 9.17 33.84
CA GLY A 345 16.74 9.15 35.30
C GLY A 345 17.11 10.40 36.08
N GLU A 346 18.13 11.14 35.65
CA GLU A 346 18.53 12.37 36.33
C GLU A 346 17.48 13.48 36.20
N THR A 347 16.62 13.41 35.17
CA THR A 347 15.53 14.36 34.92
C THR A 347 14.24 13.98 35.65
N CYS A 348 14.07 12.68 35.95
CA CYS A 348 12.90 12.10 36.64
C CYS A 348 12.76 12.50 38.11
N GLY A 349 13.80 13.07 38.71
CA GLY A 349 13.90 13.33 40.13
C GLY A 349 14.42 12.12 40.92
N PRO A 350 14.91 12.34 42.16
CA PRO A 350 15.72 11.36 42.89
C PRO A 350 14.94 10.14 43.43
N TYR A 351 13.62 10.13 43.30
CA TYR A 351 12.73 9.11 43.88
C TYR A 351 12.22 8.06 42.89
N VAL A 352 12.63 8.12 41.62
CA VAL A 352 12.16 7.19 40.57
C VAL A 352 13.07 5.97 40.47
N ASN A 353 12.53 4.77 40.66
CA ASN A 353 13.24 3.52 40.45
C ASN A 353 13.19 3.10 38.98
N LEU A 354 14.26 3.41 38.23
CA LEU A 354 14.35 3.20 36.78
C LEU A 354 14.37 1.73 36.34
N TYR A 355 14.52 0.79 37.28
CA TYR A 355 14.37 -0.64 36.97
C TYR A 355 12.92 -1.05 36.76
N THR A 356 11.96 -0.27 37.29
CA THR A 356 10.53 -0.60 37.26
C THR A 356 9.66 0.51 36.70
N MET A 357 10.24 1.70 36.46
CA MET A 357 9.53 2.91 36.09
C MET A 357 10.36 3.73 35.10
N PHE A 358 9.71 4.60 34.33
CA PHE A 358 10.35 5.59 33.46
C PHE A 358 9.55 6.89 33.50
N CYS A 359 10.10 7.99 32.99
CA CYS A 359 9.39 9.27 32.95
C CYS A 359 9.10 9.71 31.53
N ALA A 360 7.93 10.33 31.37
CA ALA A 360 7.48 10.92 30.13
C ALA A 360 6.88 12.31 30.39
N GLY A 361 7.07 13.23 29.45
CA GLY A 361 6.52 14.59 29.55
C GLY A 361 6.87 15.47 28.35
N SER A 362 6.43 16.73 28.37
CA SER A 362 6.73 17.72 27.34
C SER A 362 7.88 18.64 27.77
N LYS A 363 8.83 18.93 26.86
CA LYS A 363 9.91 19.91 27.10
C LYS A 363 9.47 21.35 26.82
N THR A 364 8.43 21.55 26.02
CA THR A 364 8.11 22.85 25.38
C THR A 364 6.80 23.47 25.84
N GLU A 365 5.92 22.72 26.49
CA GLU A 365 4.60 23.19 26.91
C GLU A 365 4.29 22.75 28.34
N ASN A 366 3.55 23.56 29.11
CA ASN A 366 3.09 23.22 30.46
C ASN A 366 1.86 22.29 30.40
N ILE A 367 1.98 21.21 29.62
CA ILE A 367 0.96 20.20 29.36
C ILE A 367 1.46 18.89 29.94
N GLY A 368 0.65 18.25 30.78
CA GLY A 368 1.04 17.06 31.51
C GLY A 368 -0.13 16.12 31.75
N ILE A 369 0.21 14.87 32.09
CA ILE A 369 -0.72 13.82 32.50
C ILE A 369 -1.37 14.24 33.83
N CYS A 370 -2.70 14.18 33.93
CA CYS A 370 -3.42 14.71 35.09
C CYS A 370 -4.28 13.65 35.80
N LEU A 371 -4.99 14.08 36.84
CA LEU A 371 -5.92 13.22 37.59
C LEU A 371 -7.04 12.71 36.68
N GLY A 372 -7.14 11.39 36.56
CA GLY A 372 -8.12 10.71 35.73
C GLY A 372 -7.55 10.03 34.48
N ASP A 373 -6.25 10.23 34.19
CA ASP A 373 -5.52 9.51 33.12
C ASP A 373 -4.80 8.24 33.63
N SER A 374 -4.75 8.03 34.96
CA SER A 374 -4.06 6.89 35.59
C SER A 374 -4.58 5.54 35.07
N GLY A 375 -3.66 4.67 34.66
CA GLY A 375 -3.97 3.38 34.04
C GLY A 375 -4.27 3.45 32.53
N GLY A 376 -4.30 4.66 31.95
CA GLY A 376 -4.36 4.86 30.50
C GLY A 376 -3.04 4.47 29.80
N PRO A 377 -3.08 4.24 28.49
CA PRO A 377 -1.92 3.77 27.75
C PRO A 377 -0.95 4.93 27.45
N LEU A 378 0.34 4.63 27.55
CA LEU A 378 1.39 5.36 26.86
C LEU A 378 1.80 4.51 25.66
N VAL A 379 1.59 5.03 24.47
CA VAL A 379 1.90 4.34 23.21
C VAL A 379 2.98 5.14 22.51
N CYS A 380 4.13 4.52 22.30
CA CYS A 380 5.16 5.09 21.46
C CYS A 380 4.94 4.65 20.03
N ASP A 381 5.28 5.51 19.08
CA ASP A 381 5.24 5.13 17.67
C ASP A 381 6.33 4.08 17.46
N ASP A 382 5.94 2.81 17.48
CA ASP A 382 6.75 1.72 16.96
C ASP A 382 6.49 1.71 15.46
N ASP A 383 7.45 2.23 14.69
CA ASP A 383 7.51 2.21 13.22
C ASP A 383 7.48 0.75 12.68
N ILE A 384 6.37 0.03 12.85
CA ILE A 384 6.05 -1.22 12.14
C ILE A 384 4.85 -0.94 11.22
N TYR A 385 4.89 0.20 10.54
CA TYR A 385 4.34 0.26 9.19
C TYR A 385 5.47 -0.21 8.27
N HIS A 386 5.29 -1.33 7.58
CA HIS A 386 6.14 -1.67 6.44
C HIS A 386 5.44 -1.18 5.17
N PRO A 387 5.48 0.13 4.84
CA PRO A 387 4.90 0.57 3.59
C PRO A 387 5.63 -0.12 2.44
N ALA A 388 4.86 -0.61 1.48
CA ALA A 388 5.43 -1.22 0.30
C ALA A 388 6.10 -0.14 -0.55
N VAL A 389 7.23 -0.49 -1.16
CA VAL A 389 7.99 0.41 -2.03
C VAL A 389 7.60 0.13 -3.48
N PHE A 390 7.28 1.18 -4.23
CA PHE A 390 6.85 1.16 -5.62
C PHE A 390 7.80 1.97 -6.50
N THR A 391 7.98 1.54 -7.74
CA THR A 391 8.69 2.31 -8.77
C THR A 391 7.88 3.56 -9.17
N LYS A 392 8.50 4.73 -9.15
CA LYS A 392 7.91 6.00 -9.57
C LYS A 392 7.90 6.12 -11.11
N VAL A 393 6.81 5.70 -11.75
CA VAL A 393 6.68 5.68 -13.22
C VAL A 393 7.00 7.02 -13.90
N SER A 394 6.63 8.16 -13.29
CA SER A 394 6.93 9.48 -13.84
C SER A 394 8.43 9.76 -14.00
N ALA A 395 9.29 9.12 -13.20
CA ALA A 395 10.75 9.22 -13.33
C ALA A 395 11.31 8.46 -14.55
N TYR A 396 10.53 7.55 -15.14
CA TYR A 396 10.95 6.67 -16.24
C TYR A 396 10.29 7.02 -17.57
N LEU A 397 9.49 8.09 -17.68
CA LEU A 397 8.83 8.48 -18.93
C LEU A 397 9.79 8.63 -20.13
N PRO A 398 11.00 9.24 -19.99
CA PRO A 398 11.95 9.31 -21.10
C PRO A 398 12.44 7.93 -21.55
N TRP A 399 12.73 7.05 -20.59
CA TRP A 399 13.14 5.66 -20.86
C TRP A 399 12.02 4.90 -21.57
N LEU A 400 10.80 4.94 -21.01
CA LEU A 400 9.64 4.28 -21.57
C LEU A 400 9.35 4.73 -23.01
N LYS A 401 9.48 6.03 -23.30
CA LYS A 401 9.28 6.56 -24.67
C LYS A 401 10.28 5.99 -25.66
N GLN A 402 11.56 5.98 -25.31
CA GLN A 402 12.62 5.44 -26.17
C GLN A 402 12.47 3.94 -26.35
N THR A 403 12.18 3.22 -25.27
CA THR A 403 12.00 1.77 -25.29
C THR A 403 10.76 1.36 -26.08
N ALA A 404 9.64 2.07 -25.95
CA ALA A 404 8.43 1.81 -26.73
C ALA A 404 8.67 1.97 -28.24
N LEU A 405 9.46 2.96 -28.65
CA LEU A 405 9.85 3.15 -30.05
C LEU A 405 10.80 2.05 -30.55
N ALA A 406 11.71 1.57 -29.70
CA ALA A 406 12.65 0.49 -30.06
C ALA A 406 11.98 -0.89 -30.15
N LEU A 407 10.81 -1.07 -29.54
CA LEU A 407 10.01 -2.29 -29.59
C LEU A 407 8.91 -2.28 -30.66
N GLN A 408 8.77 -1.17 -31.41
CA GLN A 408 7.94 -1.08 -32.62
C GLN A 408 8.71 -1.63 -33.82
#